data_AF-A0A959DL93-F1
#
_entry.id   AF-A0A959DL93-F1
#
_cell.length_a   1.000
_cell.length_b   1.000
_cell.length_c   1.000
_cell.angle_alpha   90.00
_cell.angle_beta   90.00
_cell.angle_gamma   90.00
#
_symmetry.space_group_name_H-M   'P 1'
#
loop_
_entity.id
_entity.type
_entity.pdbx_description
1 polymer ?
#
loop_
_entity_poly.entity_id
_entity_poly.type
_entity_poly.pdbx_seq_one_letter_code
_entity_poly.pdbx_strand_id
1 'polypeptide(L)'
;MVFRLFPLNNKQTQDVHFADIEVDMHAHWLPGVDDGSPDIDVSLIMIRGLVSLGFRKLIATPHIMHDHYGNHATKLRNVFQALVKRVTEEGIEVELGLAAEYMLDEGFMDHLNSRQVLSIADRYLLIEFPMHKPFPLAKRFVESILQVGYTPILAHPERYSYYRRDLATFQELQQMGCLMQLNLLSPAGYYGREVSNWSRQLIEHQMYHFAGTDLHHPAQLGLYSFDPSSLRFLNAQLLQPN
;
A
#
# COMPACT_ATOMS: atom_id res chain seq x y z
N MET A 1 -9.37 -46.76 9.79
CA MET A 1 -10.02 -46.03 8.69
C MET A 1 -8.98 -45.09 8.10
N VAL A 2 -8.46 -45.43 6.93
CA VAL A 2 -7.41 -44.69 6.22
C VAL A 2 -8.07 -43.57 5.42
N PHE A 3 -7.70 -42.32 5.66
CA PHE A 3 -7.84 -41.21 4.68
C PHE A 3 -6.66 -40.26 4.90
N ARG A 4 -5.55 -40.52 4.19
CA ARG A 4 -5.11 -39.81 2.97
C ARG A 4 -4.74 -38.35 3.23
N LEU A 5 -3.48 -38.16 3.64
CA LEU A 5 -2.68 -36.98 3.35
C LEU A 5 -2.66 -36.79 1.82
N PHE A 6 -3.34 -35.75 1.33
CA PHE A 6 -3.09 -35.25 -0.02
C PHE A 6 -1.84 -34.38 -0.01
N PRO A 7 -1.05 -34.42 -1.10
CA PRO A 7 0.32 -33.95 -1.10
C PRO A 7 0.38 -32.42 -1.05
N LEU A 8 1.43 -31.90 -0.43
CA LEU A 8 1.92 -30.54 -0.62
C LEU A 8 2.01 -30.31 -2.12
N ASN A 9 0.99 -29.66 -2.69
CA ASN A 9 1.00 -29.35 -4.09
C ASN A 9 2.13 -28.33 -4.27
N ASN A 10 3.13 -28.74 -5.02
CA ASN A 10 4.28 -27.96 -5.43
C ASN A 10 3.73 -26.78 -6.25
N LYS A 11 3.27 -25.70 -5.59
CA LYS A 11 2.89 -24.47 -6.27
C LYS A 11 4.19 -23.92 -6.85
N GLN A 12 4.41 -24.22 -8.13
CA GLN A 12 5.39 -23.52 -8.95
C GLN A 12 5.19 -22.02 -8.66
N THR A 13 6.25 -21.37 -8.18
CA THR A 13 6.32 -19.92 -8.10
C THR A 13 6.06 -19.39 -9.51
N GLN A 14 4.85 -18.87 -9.75
CA GLN A 14 4.56 -18.20 -11.02
C GLN A 14 5.35 -16.90 -11.02
N ASP A 15 6.10 -16.68 -12.09
CA ASP A 15 6.80 -15.42 -12.30
C ASP A 15 5.76 -14.29 -12.33
N VAL A 16 5.69 -13.45 -11.29
CA VAL A 16 4.84 -12.25 -11.30
C VAL A 16 5.56 -11.16 -12.05
N HIS A 17 4.95 -10.72 -13.14
CA HIS A 17 5.34 -9.52 -13.85
C HIS A 17 4.59 -8.32 -13.29
N PHE A 18 5.18 -7.11 -13.39
CA PHE A 18 4.46 -5.87 -13.07
C PHE A 18 3.14 -5.75 -13.84
N ALA A 19 3.09 -6.29 -15.06
CA ALA A 19 1.88 -6.35 -15.87
C ALA A 19 0.77 -7.23 -15.26
N ASP A 20 1.09 -8.13 -14.32
CA ASP A 20 0.10 -8.94 -13.61
C ASP A 20 -0.48 -8.18 -12.39
N ILE A 21 0.08 -7.01 -12.04
CA ILE A 21 -0.43 -6.10 -11.02
C ILE A 21 -1.26 -5.03 -11.72
N GLU A 22 -2.58 -5.25 -11.82
CA GLU A 22 -3.46 -4.30 -12.50
C GLU A 22 -3.86 -3.11 -11.62
N VAL A 23 -3.74 -3.23 -10.30
CA VAL A 23 -4.15 -2.22 -9.33
C VAL A 23 -2.96 -1.71 -8.53
N ASP A 24 -2.70 -0.41 -8.59
CA ASP A 24 -1.82 0.26 -7.63
C ASP A 24 -2.67 0.79 -6.47
N MET A 25 -2.48 0.21 -5.29
CA MET A 25 -3.31 0.52 -4.12
C MET A 25 -2.73 1.61 -3.21
N HIS A 26 -1.50 2.03 -3.44
CA HIS A 26 -0.78 2.93 -2.55
C HIS A 26 0.12 3.87 -3.37
N ALA A 27 -0.28 5.14 -3.48
CA ALA A 27 0.53 6.19 -4.10
C ALA A 27 0.06 7.61 -3.72
N HIS A 28 0.98 8.56 -3.85
CA HIS A 28 0.82 9.97 -3.45
C HIS A 28 0.76 10.89 -4.68
N TRP A 29 0.01 10.49 -5.70
CA TRP A 29 -0.18 11.31 -6.90
C TRP A 29 -1.28 12.37 -6.76
N LEU A 30 -1.98 12.46 -5.62
CA LEU A 30 -3.01 13.49 -5.42
C LEU A 30 -2.34 14.87 -5.22
N PRO A 31 -2.73 15.93 -5.96
CA PRO A 31 -1.93 17.14 -6.06
C PRO A 31 -2.07 18.05 -4.83
N GLY A 32 -0.93 18.49 -4.30
CA GLY A 32 -0.81 19.56 -3.31
C GLY A 32 -1.41 19.21 -1.94
N VAL A 33 -1.54 17.92 -1.62
CA VAL A 33 -2.13 17.47 -0.34
C VAL A 33 -1.11 16.88 0.61
N ASP A 34 0.03 16.38 0.15
CA ASP A 34 1.10 15.82 0.98
C ASP A 34 2.47 15.99 0.31
N ASP A 35 3.43 15.13 0.64
CA ASP A 35 4.80 15.10 0.12
C ASP A 35 4.94 14.40 -1.25
N GLY A 36 3.82 14.01 -1.86
CA GLY A 36 3.80 13.48 -3.22
C GLY A 36 3.77 14.56 -4.31
N SER A 37 2.75 14.49 -5.17
CA SER A 37 2.59 15.42 -6.28
C SER A 37 2.30 16.85 -5.79
N PRO A 38 3.06 17.89 -6.23
CA PRO A 38 2.82 19.26 -5.82
C PRO A 38 1.62 19.92 -6.54
N ASP A 39 1.28 19.46 -7.74
CA ASP A 39 0.28 20.09 -8.61
C ASP A 39 -0.33 19.10 -9.62
N ILE A 40 -1.37 19.56 -10.32
CA ILE A 40 -2.13 18.73 -11.27
C ILE A 40 -1.25 18.25 -12.43
N ASP A 41 -0.31 19.06 -12.92
CA ASP A 41 0.51 18.70 -14.07
C ASP A 41 1.45 17.55 -13.71
N VAL A 42 2.07 17.60 -12.53
CA VAL A 42 2.89 16.50 -12.00
C VAL A 42 2.04 15.26 -11.74
N SER A 43 0.82 15.40 -11.23
CA SER A 43 -0.10 14.27 -11.02
C SER A 43 -0.43 13.55 -12.34
N LEU A 44 -0.67 14.30 -13.41
CA LEU A 44 -0.94 13.73 -14.73
C LEU A 44 0.27 12.98 -15.29
N ILE A 45 1.49 13.46 -15.04
CA ILE A 45 2.73 12.76 -15.41
C ILE A 45 2.81 11.42 -14.66
N MET A 46 2.58 11.43 -13.34
CA MET A 46 2.62 10.22 -12.51
C MET A 46 1.58 9.20 -12.95
N ILE A 47 0.33 9.62 -13.16
CA ILE A 47 -0.77 8.76 -13.60
C ILE A 47 -0.46 8.13 -14.96
N ARG A 48 -0.01 8.91 -15.95
CA ARG A 48 0.37 8.38 -17.26
C ARG A 48 1.51 7.38 -17.17
N GLY A 49 2.48 7.64 -16.31
CA GLY A 49 3.58 6.72 -16.03
C GLY A 49 3.11 5.40 -15.44
N LEU A 50 2.19 5.43 -14.48
CA LEU A 50 1.61 4.20 -13.92
C LEU A 50 0.80 3.43 -14.97
N VAL A 51 0.01 4.12 -15.80
CA VAL A 51 -0.72 3.49 -16.91
C VAL A 51 0.23 2.85 -17.93
N SER A 52 1.35 3.50 -18.25
CA SER A 52 2.34 2.95 -19.19
C SER A 52 3.11 1.75 -18.63
N LEU A 53 3.21 1.63 -17.30
CA LEU A 53 3.72 0.44 -16.60
C LEU A 53 2.72 -0.73 -16.59
N GLY A 54 1.47 -0.51 -17.01
CA GLY A 54 0.44 -1.54 -17.15
C GLY A 54 -0.71 -1.46 -16.16
N PHE A 55 -0.64 -0.58 -15.15
CA PHE A 55 -1.72 -0.42 -14.18
C PHE A 55 -3.02 0.06 -14.86
N ARG A 56 -4.15 -0.49 -14.43
CA ARG A 56 -5.50 -0.21 -14.93
C ARG A 56 -6.36 0.52 -13.91
N LYS A 57 -6.06 0.35 -12.63
CA LYS A 57 -6.70 1.05 -11.52
C LYS A 57 -5.65 1.64 -10.59
N LEU A 58 -5.81 2.91 -10.24
CA LEU A 58 -4.91 3.62 -9.34
C LEU A 58 -5.71 4.16 -8.15
N ILE A 59 -5.26 3.90 -6.94
CA ILE A 59 -5.86 4.41 -5.71
C ILE A 59 -4.91 5.40 -5.08
N ALA A 60 -5.33 6.67 -4.99
CA ALA A 60 -4.59 7.67 -4.24
C ALA A 60 -4.76 7.39 -2.74
N THR A 61 -3.66 7.38 -2.00
CA THR A 61 -3.64 7.18 -0.55
C THR A 61 -2.82 8.27 0.14
N PRO A 62 -3.17 9.56 -0.04
CA PRO A 62 -2.42 10.63 0.57
C PRO A 62 -2.44 10.52 2.09
N HIS A 63 -1.41 11.07 2.74
CA HIS A 63 -1.28 10.99 4.19
C HIS A 63 -2.42 11.72 4.93
N ILE A 64 -2.95 11.08 5.96
CA ILE A 64 -3.67 11.72 7.06
C ILE A 64 -2.84 11.49 8.33
N MET A 65 -2.28 12.58 8.85
CA MET A 65 -1.39 12.60 10.02
C MET A 65 -1.72 13.84 10.87
N HIS A 66 -1.81 13.66 12.19
CA HIS A 66 -2.12 14.72 13.13
C HIS A 66 -1.12 15.88 13.01
N ASP A 67 -1.63 17.12 13.00
CA ASP A 67 -0.85 18.36 12.83
C ASP A 67 0.03 18.46 11.55
N HIS A 68 -0.16 17.56 10.59
CA HIS A 68 0.54 17.57 9.32
C HIS A 68 -0.44 17.60 8.14
N TYR A 69 -0.08 18.35 7.09
CA TYR A 69 -0.81 18.50 5.82
C TYR A 69 -2.24 19.09 5.88
N GLY A 70 -2.92 19.04 7.03
CA GLY A 70 -4.31 19.45 7.19
C GLY A 70 -5.26 18.62 6.32
N ASN A 71 -4.99 17.33 6.15
CA ASN A 71 -5.80 16.44 5.33
C ASN A 71 -6.95 15.84 6.12
N HIS A 72 -8.12 15.82 5.50
CA HIS A 72 -9.33 15.18 5.98
C HIS A 72 -10.21 14.79 4.80
N ALA A 73 -11.15 13.87 5.00
CA ALA A 73 -11.91 13.23 3.91
C ALA A 73 -12.55 14.22 2.92
N THR A 74 -13.16 15.30 3.39
CA THR A 74 -13.84 16.30 2.53
C THR A 74 -12.85 17.03 1.60
N LYS A 75 -11.73 17.53 2.13
CA LYS A 75 -10.65 18.17 1.35
C LYS A 75 -10.15 17.23 0.26
N LEU A 76 -9.80 16.01 0.64
CA LEU A 76 -9.23 15.02 -0.28
C LEU A 76 -10.22 14.64 -1.39
N ARG A 77 -11.51 14.45 -1.06
CA ARG A 77 -12.55 14.21 -2.08
C ARG A 77 -12.69 15.35 -3.08
N ASN A 78 -12.63 16.61 -2.62
CA ASN A 78 -12.72 17.77 -3.52
C ASN A 78 -11.53 17.85 -4.48
N VAL A 79 -10.31 17.66 -3.98
CA VAL A 79 -9.10 17.65 -4.81
C VAL A 79 -9.13 16.49 -5.80
N PHE A 80 -9.54 15.31 -5.33
CA PHE A 80 -9.67 14.11 -6.16
C PHE A 80 -10.68 14.29 -7.29
N GLN A 81 -11.86 14.85 -7.02
CA GLN A 81 -12.87 15.12 -8.06
C GLN A 81 -12.35 16.09 -9.13
N ALA A 82 -11.60 17.13 -8.72
CA ALA A 82 -10.98 18.06 -9.65
C ALA A 82 -9.93 17.37 -10.54
N LEU A 83 -9.09 16.50 -9.97
CA LEU A 83 -8.11 15.74 -10.74
C LEU A 83 -8.76 14.72 -11.67
N VAL A 84 -9.79 13.97 -11.22
CA VAL A 84 -10.53 13.01 -12.05
C VAL A 84 -11.11 13.70 -13.29
N LYS A 85 -11.68 14.90 -13.12
CA LYS A 85 -12.16 15.71 -14.26
C LYS A 85 -11.02 15.99 -15.24
N ARG A 86 -9.85 16.40 -14.74
CA ARG A 86 -8.71 16.69 -15.62
C ARG A 86 -8.15 15.44 -16.32
N VAL A 87 -8.05 14.31 -15.63
CA VAL A 87 -7.64 13.02 -16.22
C VAL A 87 -8.59 12.62 -17.35
N THR A 88 -9.89 12.87 -17.17
CA THR A 88 -10.93 12.60 -18.19
C THR A 88 -10.81 13.55 -19.39
N GLU A 89 -10.60 14.85 -19.15
CA GLU A 89 -10.37 15.86 -20.21
C GLU A 89 -9.12 15.55 -21.04
N GLU A 90 -8.09 14.94 -20.43
CA GLU A 90 -6.85 14.51 -21.09
C GLU A 90 -6.95 13.15 -21.79
N GLY A 91 -8.12 12.47 -21.73
CA GLY A 91 -8.35 11.20 -22.40
C GLY A 91 -7.53 10.02 -21.85
N ILE A 92 -7.13 10.06 -20.58
CA ILE A 92 -6.36 8.98 -19.96
C ILE A 92 -7.32 7.88 -19.51
N GLU A 93 -7.24 6.71 -20.15
CA GLU A 93 -8.08 5.55 -19.82
C GLU A 93 -7.54 4.81 -18.59
N VAL A 94 -8.08 5.11 -17.42
CA VAL A 94 -7.70 4.49 -16.14
C VAL A 94 -8.83 4.60 -15.12
N GLU A 95 -9.03 3.58 -14.28
CA GLU A 95 -9.92 3.68 -13.13
C GLU A 95 -9.19 4.38 -11.97
N LEU A 96 -9.82 5.40 -11.38
CA LEU A 96 -9.25 6.12 -10.24
C LEU A 96 -10.08 5.89 -8.97
N GLY A 97 -9.38 5.61 -7.87
CA GLY A 97 -9.94 5.52 -6.52
C GLY A 97 -9.27 6.50 -5.55
N LEU A 98 -9.97 6.80 -4.46
CA LEU A 98 -9.44 7.59 -3.35
C LEU A 98 -9.59 6.83 -2.05
N ALA A 99 -8.49 6.68 -1.34
CA ALA A 99 -8.41 6.27 0.05
C ALA A 99 -7.46 7.24 0.80
N ALA A 100 -6.90 6.84 1.93
CA ALA A 100 -5.84 7.58 2.61
C ALA A 100 -4.87 6.60 3.29
N GLU A 101 -3.62 7.01 3.42
CA GLU A 101 -2.67 6.37 4.34
C GLU A 101 -2.77 7.07 5.70
N TYR A 102 -3.25 6.34 6.70
CA TYR A 102 -3.43 6.88 8.05
C TYR A 102 -2.18 6.63 8.90
N MET A 103 -1.52 7.70 9.33
CA MET A 103 -0.53 7.59 10.40
C MET A 103 -1.24 7.17 11.69
N LEU A 104 -0.74 6.14 12.35
CA LEU A 104 -1.21 5.77 13.69
C LEU A 104 -0.55 6.67 14.74
N ASP A 105 -1.17 7.83 14.94
CA ASP A 105 -0.79 8.84 15.93
C ASP A 105 -1.94 9.14 16.91
N GLU A 106 -1.82 10.23 17.66
CA GLU A 106 -2.80 10.66 18.64
C GLU A 106 -4.15 11.11 18.03
N GLY A 107 -4.16 11.55 16.76
CA GLY A 107 -5.35 11.99 16.05
C GLY A 107 -6.11 10.86 15.35
N PHE A 108 -5.49 9.70 15.15
CA PHE A 108 -6.11 8.60 14.40
C PHE A 108 -7.44 8.12 14.98
N MET A 109 -7.56 8.03 16.32
CA MET A 109 -8.79 7.54 16.96
C MET A 109 -9.99 8.44 16.68
N ASP A 110 -9.79 9.75 16.54
CA ASP A 110 -10.87 10.68 16.22
C ASP A 110 -11.39 10.43 14.79
N HIS A 111 -10.48 10.18 13.85
CA HIS A 111 -10.85 9.76 12.49
C HIS A 111 -11.63 8.45 12.50
N LEU A 112 -11.14 7.44 13.21
CA LEU A 112 -11.78 6.12 13.30
C LEU A 112 -13.20 6.22 13.89
N ASN A 113 -13.35 6.95 15.00
CA ASN A 113 -14.61 7.12 15.70
C ASN A 113 -15.63 7.97 14.92
N SER A 114 -15.17 8.91 14.10
CA SER A 114 -16.05 9.71 13.24
C SER A 114 -16.77 8.90 12.17
N ARG A 115 -16.28 7.68 11.85
CA ARG A 115 -16.72 6.83 10.74
C ARG A 115 -16.68 7.50 9.36
N GLN A 116 -15.90 8.58 9.21
CA GLN A 116 -15.71 9.28 7.94
C GLN A 116 -14.35 8.95 7.30
N VAL A 117 -13.77 7.80 7.63
CA VAL A 117 -12.49 7.35 7.08
C VAL A 117 -12.56 7.11 5.57
N LEU A 118 -11.48 7.40 4.87
CA LEU A 118 -11.30 7.04 3.47
C LEU A 118 -10.65 5.67 3.39
N SER A 119 -11.44 4.66 3.03
CA SER A 119 -11.02 3.26 2.99
C SER A 119 -10.94 2.74 1.56
N ILE A 120 -10.15 1.69 1.36
CA ILE A 120 -10.07 0.96 0.10
C ILE A 120 -11.22 -0.06 0.08
N ALA A 121 -12.02 -0.01 -0.99
CA ALA A 121 -13.17 -0.90 -1.21
C ALA A 121 -14.16 -0.94 -0.03
N ASP A 122 -14.35 0.20 0.65
CA ASP A 122 -15.24 0.37 1.80
C ASP A 122 -14.97 -0.61 2.96
N ARG A 123 -13.76 -1.17 3.03
CA ARG A 123 -13.42 -2.27 3.94
C ARG A 123 -12.03 -2.17 4.54
N TYR A 124 -11.05 -1.72 3.77
CA TYR A 124 -9.66 -1.78 4.17
C TYR A 124 -9.11 -0.40 4.53
N LEU A 125 -8.45 -0.29 5.68
CA LEU A 125 -7.73 0.93 6.07
C LEU A 125 -6.23 0.73 5.90
N LEU A 126 -5.64 1.51 5.00
CA LEU A 126 -4.18 1.59 4.89
C LEU A 126 -3.65 2.41 6.06
N ILE A 127 -2.77 1.81 6.85
CA ILE A 127 -2.21 2.38 8.07
C ILE A 127 -0.69 2.35 8.03
N GLU A 128 -0.08 3.37 8.63
CA GLU A 128 1.36 3.53 8.75
C GLU A 128 1.74 3.70 10.24
N PHE A 129 2.84 3.09 10.66
CA PHE A 129 3.42 3.34 11.98
C PHE A 129 4.52 4.42 11.89
N PRO A 130 4.87 5.08 13.01
CA PRO A 130 6.08 5.89 13.06
C PRO A 130 7.31 5.10 12.60
N MET A 131 8.04 5.59 11.58
CA MET A 131 9.12 4.84 10.91
C MET A 131 10.36 4.55 11.75
N HIS A 132 10.67 5.43 12.70
CA HIS A 132 11.97 5.48 13.36
C HIS A 132 11.89 5.23 14.87
N LYS A 133 10.72 4.92 15.40
CA LYS A 133 10.53 4.69 16.84
C LYS A 133 9.62 3.47 17.04
N PRO A 134 9.95 2.59 18.01
CA PRO A 134 9.04 1.53 18.41
C PRO A 134 7.63 2.08 18.65
N PHE A 135 6.63 1.31 18.22
CA PHE A 135 5.24 1.68 18.37
C PHE A 135 4.50 0.66 19.26
N PRO A 136 4.62 0.77 20.60
CA PRO A 136 4.01 -0.18 21.54
C PRO A 136 2.48 -0.29 21.43
N LEU A 137 1.84 0.70 20.82
CA LEU A 137 0.38 0.77 20.66
C LEU A 137 -0.14 0.07 19.40
N ALA A 138 0.74 -0.44 18.52
CA ALA A 138 0.37 -1.05 17.24
C ALA A 138 -0.82 -2.02 17.35
N LYS A 139 -0.73 -2.97 18.28
CA LYS A 139 -1.78 -3.97 18.51
C LYS A 139 -3.13 -3.38 18.93
N ARG A 140 -3.11 -2.37 19.82
CA ARG A 140 -4.34 -1.72 20.31
C ARG A 140 -5.06 -0.96 19.20
N PHE A 141 -4.32 -0.31 18.32
CA PHE A 141 -4.90 0.35 17.15
C PHE A 141 -5.48 -0.67 16.16
N VAL A 142 -4.75 -1.76 15.88
CA VAL A 142 -5.26 -2.85 15.04
C VAL A 142 -6.54 -3.44 15.62
N GLU A 143 -6.61 -3.72 16.92
CA GLU A 143 -7.83 -4.18 17.60
C GLU A 143 -8.97 -3.18 17.42
N SER A 144 -8.71 -1.88 17.62
CA SER A 144 -9.72 -0.83 17.49
C SER A 144 -10.30 -0.74 16.09
N ILE A 145 -9.44 -0.85 15.06
CA ILE A 145 -9.85 -0.85 13.64
C ILE A 145 -10.76 -2.05 13.34
N LEU A 146 -10.38 -3.24 13.81
CA LEU A 146 -11.16 -4.47 13.63
C LEU A 146 -12.52 -4.39 14.35
N GLN A 147 -12.56 -3.83 15.56
CA GLN A 147 -13.79 -3.68 16.35
C GLN A 147 -14.83 -2.77 15.69
N VAL A 148 -14.39 -1.74 14.94
CA VAL A 148 -15.31 -0.87 14.19
C VAL A 148 -15.71 -1.44 12.82
N GLY A 149 -15.15 -2.58 12.42
CA GLY A 149 -15.54 -3.33 11.22
C GLY A 149 -14.65 -3.12 10.00
N TYR A 150 -13.51 -2.44 10.12
CA TYR A 150 -12.53 -2.31 9.04
C TYR A 150 -11.42 -3.36 9.19
N THR A 151 -10.76 -3.70 8.08
CA THR A 151 -9.57 -4.55 8.07
C THR A 151 -8.33 -3.68 7.86
N PRO A 152 -7.38 -3.63 8.82
CA PRO A 152 -6.17 -2.84 8.63
C PRO A 152 -5.24 -3.48 7.60
N ILE A 153 -4.58 -2.65 6.79
CA ILE A 153 -3.47 -3.00 5.92
C ILE A 153 -2.27 -2.17 6.37
N LEU A 154 -1.25 -2.82 6.92
CA LEU A 154 -0.01 -2.16 7.28
C LEU A 154 0.80 -1.86 6.01
N ALA A 155 1.02 -0.58 5.77
CA ALA A 155 1.88 -0.10 4.70
C ALA A 155 3.33 -0.51 4.96
N HIS A 156 4.00 -0.97 3.89
CA HIS A 156 5.45 -1.18 3.76
C HIS A 156 6.19 -1.66 5.02
N PRO A 157 5.79 -2.80 5.64
CA PRO A 157 6.35 -3.29 6.89
C PRO A 157 7.87 -3.51 6.89
N GLU A 158 8.46 -3.71 5.71
CA GLU A 158 9.90 -3.81 5.54
C GLU A 158 10.68 -2.51 5.87
N ARG A 159 10.00 -1.35 5.88
CA ARG A 159 10.62 -0.04 6.10
C ARG A 159 10.79 0.29 7.59
N TYR A 160 10.05 -0.37 8.50
CA TYR A 160 10.13 -0.14 9.95
C TYR A 160 11.47 -0.60 10.52
N SER A 161 12.37 0.36 10.72
CA SER A 161 13.77 0.11 11.13
C SER A 161 13.92 -0.68 12.43
N TYR A 162 12.97 -0.55 13.36
CA TYR A 162 12.97 -1.18 14.67
C TYR A 162 12.32 -2.57 14.69
N TYR A 163 11.55 -2.94 13.66
CA TYR A 163 11.04 -4.31 13.47
C TYR A 163 11.89 -5.13 12.50
N ARG A 164 13.07 -4.61 12.12
CA ARG A 164 13.99 -5.38 11.28
C ARG A 164 14.35 -6.69 11.97
N ARG A 165 14.10 -7.80 11.27
CA ARG A 165 14.33 -9.17 11.74
C ARG A 165 13.39 -9.62 12.87
N ASP A 166 12.35 -8.84 13.17
CA ASP A 166 11.28 -9.22 14.09
C ASP A 166 10.09 -9.76 13.31
N LEU A 167 10.23 -10.98 12.79
CA LEU A 167 9.15 -11.67 12.09
C LEU A 167 7.96 -11.95 13.02
N ALA A 168 8.23 -12.19 14.30
CA ALA A 168 7.22 -12.58 15.27
C ALA A 168 6.17 -11.49 15.46
N THR A 169 6.59 -10.21 15.53
CA THR A 169 5.63 -9.10 15.63
C THR A 169 4.70 -9.04 14.41
N PHE A 170 5.23 -9.19 13.19
CA PHE A 170 4.36 -9.16 11.99
C PHE A 170 3.44 -10.38 11.89
N GLN A 171 3.89 -11.56 12.32
CA GLN A 171 3.05 -12.76 12.41
C GLN A 171 1.91 -12.58 13.41
N GLU A 172 2.19 -11.95 14.55
CA GLU A 172 1.16 -11.67 15.54
C GLU A 172 0.13 -10.67 15.02
N LEU A 173 0.55 -9.58 14.38
CA LEU A 173 -0.35 -8.63 13.73
C LEU A 173 -1.21 -9.32 12.64
N GLN A 174 -0.62 -10.21 11.84
CA GLN A 174 -1.34 -10.99 10.84
C GLN A 174 -2.37 -11.94 11.48
N GLN A 175 -2.02 -12.62 12.58
CA GLN A 175 -2.94 -13.48 13.32
C GLN A 175 -4.13 -12.71 13.92
N MET A 176 -3.93 -11.43 14.27
CA MET A 176 -5.01 -10.55 14.70
C MET A 176 -5.93 -10.14 13.55
N GLY A 177 -5.50 -10.29 12.30
CA GLY A 177 -6.25 -9.90 11.09
C GLY A 177 -5.71 -8.65 10.39
N CYS A 178 -4.50 -8.17 10.73
CA CYS A 178 -3.84 -7.11 10.01
C CYS A 178 -3.16 -7.64 8.74
N LEU A 179 -3.53 -7.09 7.59
CA LEU A 179 -2.92 -7.42 6.31
C LEU A 179 -1.67 -6.56 6.10
N MET A 180 -0.86 -6.91 5.10
CA MET A 180 0.45 -6.29 4.87
C MET A 180 0.61 -5.94 3.40
N GLN A 181 1.14 -4.76 3.10
CA GLN A 181 1.39 -4.30 1.73
C GLN A 181 2.89 -4.12 1.48
N LEU A 182 3.44 -4.83 0.47
CA LEU A 182 4.83 -4.67 0.03
C LEU A 182 4.99 -3.41 -0.81
N ASN A 183 5.96 -2.57 -0.50
CA ASN A 183 6.35 -1.52 -1.43
C ASN A 183 7.24 -2.10 -2.55
N LEU A 184 6.82 -1.91 -3.79
CA LEU A 184 7.38 -2.56 -4.97
C LEU A 184 8.86 -2.23 -5.23
N LEU A 185 9.35 -1.08 -4.75
CA LEU A 185 10.77 -0.72 -4.89
C LEU A 185 11.66 -1.28 -3.76
N SER A 186 11.07 -1.81 -2.68
CA SER A 186 11.83 -2.35 -1.55
C SER A 186 12.75 -3.50 -1.95
N PRO A 187 12.28 -4.58 -2.64
CA PRO A 187 13.15 -5.68 -3.04
C PRO A 187 14.24 -5.25 -4.03
N ALA A 188 14.01 -4.18 -4.79
CA ALA A 188 14.96 -3.62 -5.75
C ALA A 188 16.09 -2.78 -5.09
N GLY A 189 16.03 -2.52 -3.78
CA GLY A 189 17.10 -1.83 -3.06
C GLY A 189 16.97 -0.32 -2.99
N TYR A 190 15.85 0.25 -3.45
CA TYR A 190 15.63 1.70 -3.43
C TYR A 190 15.74 2.31 -2.02
N TYR A 191 15.16 1.64 -1.01
CA TYR A 191 15.23 2.05 0.39
C TYR A 191 16.48 1.53 1.13
N GLY A 192 17.48 1.06 0.38
CA GLY A 192 18.74 0.54 0.91
C GLY A 192 18.76 -0.97 1.12
N ARG A 193 19.98 -1.49 1.34
CA ARG A 193 20.27 -2.93 1.37
C ARG A 193 19.54 -3.67 2.50
N GLU A 194 19.43 -3.07 3.68
CA GLU A 194 18.75 -3.71 4.81
C GLU A 194 17.25 -3.89 4.55
N VAL A 195 16.59 -2.87 3.98
CA VAL A 195 15.16 -2.95 3.62
C VAL A 195 14.94 -4.00 2.52
N SER A 196 15.79 -4.03 1.50
CA SER A 196 15.72 -5.03 0.43
C SER A 196 15.93 -6.47 0.91
N ASN A 197 16.90 -6.70 1.79
CA ASN A 197 17.10 -8.03 2.36
C ASN A 197 15.93 -8.44 3.25
N TRP A 198 15.38 -7.51 4.03
CA TRP A 198 14.27 -7.78 4.91
C TRP A 198 12.96 -8.01 4.14
N SER A 199 12.68 -7.23 3.10
CA SER A 199 11.51 -7.43 2.25
C SER A 199 11.53 -8.81 1.58
N ARG A 200 12.70 -9.29 1.12
CA ARG A 200 12.85 -10.65 0.58
C ARG A 200 12.56 -11.73 1.61
N GLN A 201 12.99 -11.57 2.86
CA GLN A 201 12.65 -12.51 3.93
C GLN A 201 11.16 -12.52 4.24
N LEU A 202 10.51 -11.34 4.32
CA LEU A 202 9.07 -11.25 4.51
C LEU A 202 8.28 -11.89 3.35
N ILE A 203 8.78 -11.78 2.12
CA ILE A 203 8.25 -12.50 0.96
C ILE A 203 8.39 -14.02 1.11
N GLU A 204 9.58 -14.52 1.49
CA GLU A 204 9.83 -15.96 1.72
C GLU A 204 8.90 -16.54 2.80
N HIS A 205 8.57 -15.73 3.80
CA HIS A 205 7.62 -16.08 4.86
C HIS A 205 6.15 -15.84 4.50
N GLN A 206 5.83 -15.43 3.27
CA GLN A 206 4.46 -15.18 2.78
C GLN A 206 3.69 -14.14 3.62
N MET A 207 4.39 -13.11 4.12
CA MET A 207 3.80 -12.12 5.03
C MET A 207 2.92 -11.09 4.30
N TYR A 208 3.14 -10.88 3.00
CA TYR A 208 2.45 -9.86 2.22
C TYR A 208 1.11 -10.35 1.67
N HIS A 209 0.14 -9.45 1.64
CA HIS A 209 -1.21 -9.63 1.11
C HIS A 209 -1.45 -8.78 -0.14
N PHE A 210 -0.75 -7.64 -0.22
CA PHE A 210 -0.85 -6.72 -1.33
C PHE A 210 0.52 -6.17 -1.72
N ALA A 211 0.57 -5.47 -2.86
CA ALA A 211 1.70 -4.68 -3.29
C ALA A 211 1.22 -3.28 -3.74
N GLY A 212 2.09 -2.29 -3.63
CA GLY A 212 1.78 -0.90 -3.98
C GLY A 212 3.06 -0.17 -4.34
N THR A 213 2.95 0.87 -5.16
CA THR A 213 4.11 1.59 -5.66
C THR A 213 4.72 2.52 -4.63
N ASP A 214 3.89 3.09 -3.76
CA ASP A 214 4.27 4.15 -2.82
C ASP A 214 4.92 5.34 -3.58
N LEU A 215 4.36 5.63 -4.77
CA LEU A 215 4.91 6.61 -5.71
C LEU A 215 4.64 8.03 -5.20
N HIS A 216 5.71 8.77 -4.97
CA HIS A 216 5.69 10.18 -4.53
C HIS A 216 6.14 11.14 -5.63
N HIS A 217 7.07 10.73 -6.49
CA HIS A 217 7.67 11.60 -7.50
C HIS A 217 7.79 10.91 -8.87
N PRO A 218 7.68 11.65 -9.99
CA PRO A 218 7.84 11.09 -11.34
C PRO A 218 9.17 10.35 -11.57
N ALA A 219 10.24 10.75 -10.89
CA ALA A 219 11.55 10.12 -11.01
C ALA A 219 11.54 8.63 -10.61
N GLN A 220 10.62 8.21 -9.73
CA GLN A 220 10.46 6.81 -9.34
C GLN A 220 9.89 5.94 -10.48
N LEU A 221 9.15 6.50 -11.44
CA LEU A 221 8.55 5.74 -12.55
C LEU A 221 9.61 4.95 -13.34
N GLY A 222 10.78 5.55 -13.56
CA GLY A 222 11.88 4.92 -14.27
C GLY A 222 12.48 3.73 -13.50
N LEU A 223 12.24 3.62 -12.19
CA LEU A 223 12.75 2.55 -11.36
C LEU A 223 11.94 1.27 -11.50
N TYR A 224 10.64 1.33 -11.84
CA TYR A 224 9.80 0.14 -12.07
C TYR A 224 10.07 -0.56 -13.41
N SER A 225 11.10 -0.14 -14.14
CA SER A 225 11.61 -0.81 -15.35
C SER A 225 12.57 -1.97 -15.05
N PHE A 226 12.74 -2.35 -13.78
CA PHE A 226 13.56 -3.52 -13.40
C PHE A 226 12.91 -4.84 -13.84
N ASP A 227 13.75 -5.85 -14.13
CA ASP A 227 13.30 -7.18 -14.50
C ASP A 227 12.36 -7.76 -13.41
N PRO A 228 11.08 -8.01 -13.71
CA PRO A 228 10.12 -8.56 -12.75
C PRO A 228 10.51 -9.95 -12.23
N SER A 229 11.58 -10.55 -12.76
CA SER A 229 12.20 -11.74 -12.20
C SER A 229 12.54 -11.64 -10.70
N SER A 230 12.70 -10.44 -10.14
CA SER A 230 12.86 -10.25 -8.69
C SER A 230 11.55 -10.32 -7.90
N LEU A 231 10.39 -10.30 -8.57
CA LEU A 231 9.04 -10.38 -8.00
C LEU A 231 8.39 -11.77 -8.16
N ARG A 232 9.09 -12.76 -8.74
CA ARG A 232 8.62 -14.15 -8.98
C ARG A 232 8.04 -14.90 -7.79
N PHE A 233 8.19 -14.34 -6.60
CA PHE A 233 7.77 -14.91 -5.33
C PHE A 233 6.47 -14.31 -4.80
N LEU A 234 5.99 -13.20 -5.38
CA LEU A 234 4.65 -12.69 -5.10
C LEU A 234 3.65 -13.74 -5.60
N ASN A 235 2.73 -14.15 -4.73
CA ASN A 235 1.68 -15.09 -5.13
C ASN A 235 0.70 -14.33 -6.04
N ALA A 236 0.38 -14.87 -7.22
CA ALA A 236 -0.58 -14.25 -8.15
C ALA A 236 -1.97 -13.97 -7.52
N GLN A 237 -2.29 -14.63 -6.40
CA GLN A 237 -3.48 -14.34 -5.60
C GLN A 237 -3.49 -12.94 -4.94
N LEU A 238 -2.33 -12.30 -4.76
CA LEU A 238 -2.18 -10.99 -4.10
C LEU A 238 -2.65 -9.82 -4.99
N LEU A 239 -2.95 -10.10 -6.26
CA LEU A 239 -3.04 -9.12 -7.34
C LEU A 239 -4.35 -9.18 -8.13
N GLN A 240 -5.23 -10.12 -7.79
CA GLN A 240 -6.49 -10.30 -8.47
C GLN A 240 -7.55 -9.40 -7.81
N PRO A 241 -8.26 -8.54 -8.58
CA PRO A 241 -9.49 -7.97 -8.07
C PRO A 241 -10.47 -9.13 -7.78
N ASN A 242 -11.02 -9.16 -6.56
CA ASN A 242 -12.16 -10.04 -6.27
C ASN A 242 -13.36 -9.68 -7.14
#